data_AF-A0A5E4L8W6-F1
#
_entry.id   AF-A0A5E4L8W6-F1
#
_cell.length_a   1.000
_cell.length_b   1.000
_cell.length_c   1.000
_cell.angle_alpha   90.00
_cell.angle_beta   90.00
_cell.angle_gamma   90.00
#
_symmetry.space_group_name_H-M   'P 1'
#
loop_
_entity.id
_entity.type
_entity.pdbx_description
1 polymer ?
#
loop_
_entity_poly.entity_id
_entity_poly.type
_entity_poly.pdbx_seq_one_letter_code
_entity_poly.pdbx_strand_id
1 'polypeptide(L)'
;MLVQSDLRGAVESYLMGHEGETNSYAVEARKKLAEDKDYRKALGYFPKHLRLERLMLIHLAEQPYDHANALRGLPRQILLLFVHAFQSHLFNIMLSERLAEGELRPEEGEYCCGEKYGFPDLEKKTGTGWTAGRLIGYETELNEREKELLERFNVRKEDFKMRALPEINSKGTYRTLLSPMKDFEYKDNVFAFSLPSGSYATSALREFIKDLW
;
A
#
# COMPACT_ATOMS: atom_id res chain seq x y z
N MET A 1 -4.78 -3.63 10.83
CA MET A 1 -6.26 -3.51 10.88
C MET A 1 -6.95 -4.26 9.75
N LEU A 2 -7.03 -3.73 8.52
CA LEU A 2 -7.83 -4.34 7.44
C LEU A 2 -7.40 -5.79 7.11
N VAL A 3 -6.11 -6.01 6.85
CA VAL A 3 -5.56 -7.36 6.58
C VAL A 3 -5.81 -8.30 7.77
N GLN A 4 -5.62 -7.83 9.00
CA GLN A 4 -5.88 -8.60 10.23
C GLN A 4 -7.38 -8.85 10.52
N SER A 5 -8.28 -8.53 9.58
CA SER A 5 -9.74 -8.66 9.74
C SER A 5 -10.35 -7.83 10.87
N ASP A 6 -9.63 -6.83 11.39
CA ASP A 6 -10.18 -5.81 12.28
C ASP A 6 -10.90 -4.74 11.44
N LEU A 7 -12.12 -5.08 11.02
CA LEU A 7 -12.95 -4.22 10.17
C LEU A 7 -13.41 -2.97 10.91
N ARG A 8 -13.68 -3.09 12.21
CA ARG A 8 -14.07 -1.97 13.05
C ARG A 8 -12.93 -0.95 13.12
N GLY A 9 -11.72 -1.39 13.47
CA GLY A 9 -10.56 -0.52 13.51
C GLY A 9 -10.26 0.10 12.15
N ALA A 10 -10.44 -0.63 11.05
CA ALA A 10 -10.30 -0.09 9.69
C ALA A 10 -11.31 1.03 9.40
N VAL A 11 -12.58 0.84 9.74
CA VAL A 11 -13.64 1.86 9.60
C VAL A 11 -13.37 3.07 10.47
N GLU A 12 -13.09 2.86 11.76
CA GLU A 12 -12.82 3.93 12.72
C GLU A 12 -11.59 4.74 12.27
N SER A 13 -10.51 4.07 11.82
CA SER A 13 -9.32 4.76 11.31
C SER A 13 -9.58 5.56 10.04
N TYR A 14 -10.38 5.02 9.11
CA TYR A 14 -10.72 5.73 7.87
C TYR A 14 -11.59 6.97 8.12
N LEU A 15 -12.55 6.87 9.06
CA LEU A 15 -13.47 7.95 9.37
C LEU A 15 -12.89 8.99 10.32
N MET A 16 -12.07 8.58 11.28
CA MET A 16 -11.61 9.43 12.39
C MET A 16 -10.16 9.89 12.20
N GLY A 17 -9.37 9.22 11.36
CA GLY A 17 -7.99 9.60 11.07
C GLY A 17 -7.90 10.97 10.40
N HIS A 18 -7.10 11.86 10.98
CA HIS A 18 -6.98 13.25 10.54
C HIS A 18 -5.51 13.71 10.41
N GLU A 19 -4.56 12.78 10.46
CA GLU A 19 -3.15 13.09 10.25
C GLU A 19 -2.91 13.47 8.78
N GLY A 20 -2.22 14.59 8.54
CA GLY A 20 -1.95 15.12 7.20
C GLY A 20 -3.13 15.84 6.54
N GLU A 21 -4.30 15.93 7.19
CA GLU A 21 -5.43 16.72 6.70
C GLU A 21 -5.21 18.21 6.97
N THR A 22 -5.39 19.04 5.94
CA THR A 22 -5.19 20.50 6.00
C THR A 22 -6.51 21.26 6.12
N ASN A 23 -7.64 20.63 5.75
CA ASN A 23 -8.95 21.23 5.87
C ASN A 23 -9.45 21.19 7.33
N SER A 24 -9.51 22.35 7.97
CA SER A 24 -9.91 22.47 9.38
C SER A 24 -11.30 21.90 9.68
N TYR A 25 -12.28 22.08 8.79
CA TYR A 25 -13.63 21.51 8.97
C TYR A 25 -13.63 19.99 8.92
N ALA A 26 -12.80 19.39 8.07
CA ALA A 26 -12.64 17.94 8.02
C ALA A 26 -12.00 17.44 9.32
N VAL A 27 -10.92 18.07 9.78
CA VAL A 27 -10.25 17.71 11.05
C VAL A 27 -11.22 17.77 12.22
N GLU A 28 -11.98 18.86 12.35
CA GLU A 28 -12.95 19.05 13.45
C GLU A 28 -14.06 17.98 13.41
N ALA A 29 -14.62 17.71 12.24
CA ALA A 29 -15.65 16.67 12.09
C ALA A 29 -15.13 15.28 12.48
N ARG A 30 -13.92 14.92 12.06
CA ARG A 30 -13.31 13.62 12.38
C ARG A 30 -13.01 13.46 13.87
N LYS A 31 -12.49 14.51 14.52
CA LYS A 31 -12.27 14.55 15.98
C LYS A 31 -13.58 14.38 16.76
N LYS A 32 -14.61 15.12 16.36
CA LYS A 32 -15.93 15.04 16.98
C LYS A 32 -16.52 13.62 16.91
N LEU A 33 -16.38 12.96 15.77
CA LEU A 33 -16.81 11.57 15.60
C LEU A 33 -15.99 10.59 16.45
N ALA A 34 -14.70 10.84 16.62
CA ALA A 34 -13.85 10.02 17.49
C ALA A 34 -14.30 10.08 18.97
N GLU A 35 -14.78 11.24 19.41
CA GLU A 35 -15.28 11.48 20.76
C GLU A 35 -16.68 10.88 20.98
N ASP A 36 -17.65 11.18 20.11
CA ASP A 36 -19.05 10.80 20.31
C ASP A 36 -19.41 9.41 19.78
N LYS A 37 -18.66 8.90 18.80
CA LYS A 37 -18.91 7.63 18.08
C LYS A 37 -20.35 7.50 17.56
N ASP A 38 -21.02 8.61 17.30
CA ASP A 38 -22.40 8.66 16.82
C ASP A 38 -22.43 8.91 15.30
N TYR A 39 -22.47 7.83 14.54
CA TYR A 39 -22.48 7.87 13.07
C TYR A 39 -23.68 8.62 12.50
N ARG A 40 -24.85 8.58 13.17
CA ARG A 40 -26.06 9.26 12.70
C ARG A 40 -25.90 10.78 12.86
N LYS A 41 -25.40 11.22 14.01
CA LYS A 41 -25.11 12.63 14.27
C LYS A 41 -24.00 13.16 13.35
N ALA A 42 -23.00 12.33 13.05
CA ALA A 42 -21.89 12.67 12.15
C ALA A 42 -22.34 13.11 10.75
N LEU A 43 -23.42 12.54 10.21
CA LEU A 43 -23.97 12.94 8.92
C LEU A 43 -24.36 14.42 8.86
N GLY A 44 -24.73 15.02 10.00
CA GLY A 44 -25.10 16.42 10.11
C GLY A 44 -23.93 17.40 10.05
N TYR A 45 -22.74 16.99 10.49
CA TYR A 45 -21.56 17.87 10.57
C TYR A 45 -20.40 17.47 9.65
N PHE A 46 -20.38 16.25 9.10
CA PHE A 46 -19.34 15.84 8.14
C PHE A 46 -19.42 16.67 6.85
N PRO A 47 -18.31 17.30 6.38
CA PRO A 47 -18.30 18.10 5.16
C PRO A 47 -18.79 17.34 3.92
N LYS A 48 -19.60 17.99 3.08
CA LYS A 48 -20.21 17.36 1.88
C LYS A 48 -19.20 16.87 0.84
N HIS A 49 -17.97 17.39 0.83
CA HIS A 49 -16.93 16.97 -0.10
C HIS A 49 -16.28 15.64 0.30
N LEU A 50 -16.39 15.21 1.56
CA LEU A 50 -15.95 13.90 2.06
C LEU A 50 -16.96 12.82 1.66
N ARG A 51 -17.12 12.62 0.35
CA ARG A 51 -18.20 11.77 -0.21
C ARG A 51 -18.05 10.32 0.24
N LEU A 52 -16.83 9.79 0.27
CA LEU A 52 -16.54 8.40 0.61
C LEU A 52 -16.84 8.11 2.09
N GLU A 53 -16.38 8.99 2.98
CA GLU A 53 -16.64 8.93 4.41
C GLU A 53 -18.13 9.03 4.69
N ARG A 54 -18.83 9.95 4.02
CA ARG A 54 -20.28 10.10 4.18
C ARG A 54 -21.06 8.88 3.70
N LEU A 55 -20.64 8.21 2.62
CA LEU A 55 -21.27 6.94 2.19
C LEU A 55 -21.16 5.87 3.29
N MET A 56 -19.98 5.75 3.89
CA MET A 56 -19.75 4.83 4.99
C MET A 56 -20.58 5.19 6.24
N LEU A 57 -20.68 6.49 6.57
CA LEU A 57 -21.50 6.97 7.69
C LEU A 57 -23.00 6.73 7.48
N ILE A 58 -23.52 6.84 6.25
CA ILE A 58 -24.92 6.54 5.93
C ILE A 58 -25.24 5.09 6.31
N HIS A 59 -24.40 4.15 5.89
CA HIS A 59 -24.56 2.74 6.23
C HIS A 59 -24.50 2.50 7.74
N LEU A 60 -23.49 3.06 8.41
CA LEU A 60 -23.28 2.86 9.85
C LEU A 60 -24.33 3.56 10.72
N ALA A 61 -24.99 4.61 10.23
CA ALA A 61 -26.11 5.23 10.93
C ALA A 61 -27.32 4.28 11.05
N GLU A 62 -27.49 3.38 10.09
CA GLU A 62 -28.57 2.38 10.08
C GLU A 62 -28.12 1.04 10.70
N GLN A 63 -26.90 0.60 10.38
CA GLN A 63 -26.32 -0.68 10.82
C GLN A 63 -24.95 -0.45 11.49
N PRO A 64 -24.90 0.02 12.76
CA PRO A 64 -23.66 0.48 13.41
C PRO A 64 -22.55 -0.56 13.55
N TYR A 65 -22.90 -1.85 13.51
CA TYR A 65 -21.97 -2.96 13.69
C TYR A 65 -21.60 -3.66 12.37
N ASP A 66 -22.19 -3.26 11.25
CA ASP A 66 -21.94 -3.87 9.94
C ASP A 66 -20.78 -3.15 9.21
N HIS A 67 -19.58 -3.30 9.78
CA HIS A 67 -18.37 -2.68 9.28
C HIS A 67 -17.93 -3.20 7.91
N ALA A 68 -18.25 -4.47 7.59
CA ALA A 68 -17.91 -5.07 6.31
C ALA A 68 -18.65 -4.34 5.17
N ASN A 69 -19.97 -4.17 5.29
CA ASN A 69 -20.72 -3.46 4.25
C ASN A 69 -20.48 -1.94 4.28
N ALA A 70 -20.14 -1.36 5.44
CA ALA A 70 -19.68 0.02 5.51
C ALA A 70 -18.43 0.24 4.63
N LEU A 71 -17.46 -0.69 4.70
CA LEU A 71 -16.28 -0.69 3.82
C LEU A 71 -16.65 -0.92 2.35
N ARG A 72 -17.60 -1.81 2.04
CA ARG A 72 -18.11 -2.01 0.66
C ARG A 72 -18.80 -0.79 0.06
N GLY A 73 -19.22 0.17 0.88
CA GLY A 73 -19.69 1.47 0.38
C GLY A 73 -18.61 2.23 -0.40
N LEU A 74 -17.33 1.90 -0.21
CA LEU A 74 -16.21 2.47 -0.96
C LEU A 74 -16.02 1.78 -2.32
N PRO A 75 -15.53 2.51 -3.34
CA PRO A 75 -15.11 1.88 -4.59
C PRO A 75 -14.04 0.83 -4.35
N ARG A 76 -14.15 -0.32 -5.02
CA ARG A 76 -13.22 -1.45 -4.88
C ARG A 76 -11.75 -1.05 -5.02
N GLN A 77 -11.45 -0.12 -5.93
CA GLN A 77 -10.08 0.35 -6.18
C GLN A 77 -9.48 1.05 -4.95
N ILE A 78 -10.29 1.74 -4.14
CA ILE A 78 -9.85 2.37 -2.88
C ILE A 78 -9.58 1.31 -1.82
N LEU A 79 -10.42 0.29 -1.72
CA LEU A 79 -10.18 -0.82 -0.78
C LEU A 79 -8.90 -1.59 -1.13
N LEU A 80 -8.66 -1.86 -2.41
CA LEU A 80 -7.42 -2.48 -2.89
C LEU A 80 -6.19 -1.62 -2.59
N LEU A 81 -6.31 -0.29 -2.68
CA LEU A 81 -5.21 0.63 -2.38
C LEU A 81 -4.66 0.38 -0.96
N PHE A 82 -5.52 0.14 0.04
CA PHE A 82 -5.06 -0.13 1.41
C PHE A 82 -4.26 -1.44 1.50
N VAL A 83 -4.71 -2.49 0.83
CA VAL A 83 -4.00 -3.78 0.80
C VAL A 83 -2.64 -3.62 0.10
N HIS A 84 -2.63 -2.98 -1.07
CA HIS A 84 -1.40 -2.76 -1.84
C HIS A 84 -0.42 -1.79 -1.15
N ALA A 85 -0.91 -0.80 -0.42
CA ALA A 85 -0.08 0.09 0.39
C ALA A 85 0.65 -0.70 1.48
N PHE A 86 -0.05 -1.61 2.18
CA PHE A 86 0.58 -2.46 3.17
C PHE A 86 1.58 -3.44 2.56
N GLN A 87 1.25 -4.10 1.43
CA GLN A 87 2.20 -4.93 0.69
C GLN A 87 3.45 -4.15 0.27
N SER A 88 3.28 -2.91 -0.19
CA SER A 88 4.38 -2.03 -0.60
C SER A 88 5.23 -1.61 0.59
N HIS A 89 4.63 -1.39 1.75
CA HIS A 89 5.36 -1.07 2.98
C HIS A 89 6.27 -2.22 3.41
N LEU A 90 5.74 -3.45 3.43
CA LEU A 90 6.53 -4.66 3.72
C LEU A 90 7.68 -4.82 2.72
N PHE A 91 7.39 -4.68 1.42
CA PHE A 91 8.41 -4.75 0.38
C PHE A 91 9.51 -3.70 0.55
N ASN A 92 9.16 -2.46 0.88
CA ASN A 92 10.13 -1.40 1.07
C ASN A 92 11.04 -1.64 2.28
N ILE A 93 10.52 -2.25 3.36
CA ILE A 93 11.35 -2.67 4.51
C ILE A 93 12.34 -3.74 4.06
N MET A 94 11.86 -4.81 3.41
CA MET A 94 12.72 -5.88 2.89
C MET A 94 13.82 -5.36 1.97
N LEU A 95 13.45 -4.48 1.04
CA LEU A 95 14.40 -3.86 0.12
C LEU A 95 15.44 -3.00 0.87
N SER A 96 15.00 -2.22 1.86
CA SER A 96 15.91 -1.37 2.64
C SER A 96 16.92 -2.19 3.45
N GLU A 97 16.47 -3.29 4.06
CA GLU A 97 17.33 -4.22 4.80
C GLU A 97 18.36 -4.88 3.87
N ARG A 98 17.91 -5.37 2.72
CA ARG A 98 18.79 -5.97 1.69
C ARG A 98 19.82 -4.98 1.15
N LEU A 99 19.42 -3.72 0.93
CA LEU A 99 20.34 -2.66 0.53
C LEU A 99 21.39 -2.37 1.60
N ALA A 100 21.01 -2.38 2.88
CA ALA A 100 21.94 -2.16 3.99
C ALA A 100 22.98 -3.30 4.13
N GLU A 101 22.58 -4.52 3.80
CA GLU A 101 23.46 -5.71 3.79
C GLU A 101 24.29 -5.83 2.50
N GLY A 102 23.91 -5.10 1.45
CA GLY A 102 24.51 -5.21 0.12
C GLY A 102 24.12 -6.47 -0.65
N GLU A 103 23.02 -7.14 -0.29
CA GLU A 103 22.57 -8.40 -0.91
C GLU A 103 21.29 -8.23 -1.72
N LEU A 104 21.44 -8.13 -3.04
CA LEU A 104 20.35 -7.94 -4.00
C LEU A 104 20.13 -9.15 -4.91
N ARG A 105 20.86 -10.26 -4.70
CA ARG A 105 20.65 -11.49 -5.45
C ARG A 105 19.33 -12.15 -5.03
N PRO A 106 18.64 -12.86 -5.93
CA PRO A 106 17.40 -13.54 -5.58
C PRO A 106 17.56 -14.47 -4.37
N GLU A 107 16.66 -14.33 -3.41
CA GLU A 107 16.51 -15.26 -2.28
C GLU A 107 15.64 -16.47 -2.68
N GLU A 108 15.47 -17.43 -1.76
CA GLU A 108 14.67 -18.64 -2.02
C GLU A 108 13.26 -18.33 -2.54
N GLY A 109 12.92 -18.87 -3.71
CA GLY A 109 11.64 -18.66 -4.41
C GLY A 109 11.48 -17.31 -5.13
N GLU A 110 12.51 -16.45 -5.09
CA GLU A 110 12.66 -15.32 -6.00
C GLU A 110 13.32 -15.76 -7.31
N TYR A 111 13.37 -14.87 -8.30
CA TYR A 111 14.02 -15.13 -9.58
C TYR A 111 14.59 -13.84 -10.18
N CYS A 112 15.50 -13.99 -11.14
CA CYS A 112 15.87 -12.88 -12.02
C CYS A 112 14.88 -12.82 -13.18
N CYS A 113 14.48 -11.63 -13.59
CA CYS A 113 13.72 -11.41 -14.80
C CYS A 113 14.57 -10.73 -15.88
N GLY A 114 14.28 -11.08 -17.13
CA GLY A 114 14.92 -10.49 -18.29
C GLY A 114 14.36 -9.09 -18.59
N GLU A 115 14.61 -8.66 -19.82
CA GLU A 115 14.17 -7.35 -20.29
C GLU A 115 13.26 -7.43 -21.51
N LYS A 116 12.40 -6.41 -21.62
CA LYS A 116 11.57 -6.10 -22.78
C LYS A 116 11.60 -4.58 -23.00
N TYR A 117 11.97 -4.16 -24.21
CA TYR A 117 12.27 -2.74 -24.53
C TYR A 117 13.31 -2.12 -23.55
N GLY A 118 14.22 -2.98 -23.08
CA GLY A 118 15.25 -2.73 -22.09
C GLY A 118 14.75 -2.30 -20.70
N PHE A 119 13.48 -2.51 -20.38
CA PHE A 119 12.98 -2.42 -19.01
C PHE A 119 12.74 -3.83 -18.48
N PRO A 120 12.72 -4.03 -17.15
CA PRO A 120 12.51 -5.36 -16.58
C PRO A 120 11.14 -5.93 -16.98
N ASP A 121 11.12 -7.20 -17.35
CA ASP A 121 9.90 -7.92 -17.72
C ASP A 121 9.70 -9.13 -16.80
N LEU A 122 8.84 -8.96 -15.80
CA LEU A 122 8.54 -9.98 -14.79
C LEU A 122 7.98 -11.29 -15.39
N GLU A 123 7.42 -11.26 -16.61
CA GLU A 123 6.93 -12.47 -17.28
C GLU A 123 8.09 -13.33 -17.82
N LYS A 124 9.25 -12.72 -18.09
CA LYS A 124 10.43 -13.39 -18.65
C LYS A 124 11.38 -13.85 -17.56
N LYS A 125 11.08 -14.98 -16.92
CA LYS A 125 11.95 -15.59 -15.90
C LYS A 125 13.27 -16.06 -16.51
N THR A 126 14.38 -15.66 -15.89
CA THR A 126 15.76 -15.95 -16.32
C THR A 126 16.64 -16.27 -15.10
N GLY A 127 17.85 -16.78 -15.32
CA GLY A 127 18.85 -16.96 -14.25
C GLY A 127 19.64 -15.69 -13.92
N THR A 128 19.59 -14.68 -14.80
CA THR A 128 20.36 -13.43 -14.72
C THR A 128 19.48 -12.24 -15.12
N GLY A 129 19.82 -11.04 -14.68
CA GLY A 129 19.06 -9.82 -14.98
C GLY A 129 18.58 -9.13 -13.71
N TRP A 130 17.31 -8.75 -13.68
CA TRP A 130 16.71 -7.96 -12.60
C TRP A 130 16.08 -8.84 -11.53
N THR A 131 16.56 -8.76 -10.29
CA THR A 131 15.96 -9.51 -9.18
C THR A 131 14.52 -9.08 -8.95
N ALA A 132 13.61 -10.05 -9.01
CA ALA A 132 12.20 -9.89 -8.73
C ALA A 132 11.90 -10.39 -7.31
N GLY A 133 11.68 -9.44 -6.39
CA GLY A 133 11.23 -9.74 -5.03
C GLY A 133 9.72 -9.85 -4.91
N ARG A 134 9.22 -10.30 -3.77
CA ARG A 134 7.80 -10.61 -3.58
C ARG A 134 7.02 -9.48 -2.93
N LEU A 135 5.86 -9.18 -3.49
CA LEU A 135 4.76 -8.53 -2.79
C LEU A 135 3.95 -9.65 -2.11
N ILE A 136 4.12 -9.79 -0.80
CA ILE A 136 3.53 -10.88 -0.01
C ILE A 136 2.00 -10.87 -0.11
N GLY A 137 1.41 -12.02 -0.39
CA GLY A 137 -0.02 -12.27 -0.29
C GLY A 137 -0.32 -13.71 0.14
N TYR A 138 -1.59 -14.13 0.07
CA TYR A 138 -2.01 -15.38 0.72
C TYR A 138 -1.48 -16.67 0.04
N GLU A 139 -1.04 -16.60 -1.22
CA GLU A 139 -0.40 -17.73 -1.93
C GLU A 139 1.13 -17.65 -1.92
N THR A 140 1.71 -16.66 -1.24
CA THR A 140 3.15 -16.52 -1.18
C THR A 140 3.80 -17.65 -0.38
N GLU A 141 4.83 -18.24 -0.95
CA GLU A 141 5.78 -19.11 -0.25
C GLU A 141 6.84 -18.23 0.41
N LEU A 142 6.77 -18.12 1.74
CA LEU A 142 7.60 -17.21 2.53
C LEU A 142 8.96 -17.84 2.82
N ASN A 143 10.03 -17.08 2.61
CA ASN A 143 11.34 -17.38 3.18
C ASN A 143 11.42 -16.94 4.67
N GLU A 144 12.52 -17.27 5.35
CA GLU A 144 12.67 -16.94 6.80
C GLU A 144 12.58 -15.44 7.08
N ARG A 145 13.22 -14.60 6.26
CA ARG A 145 13.18 -13.14 6.44
C ARG A 145 11.76 -12.58 6.29
N GLU A 146 10.99 -13.09 5.33
CA GLU A 146 9.59 -12.68 5.13
C GLU A 146 8.70 -13.15 6.28
N LYS A 147 8.96 -14.33 6.87
CA LYS A 147 8.26 -14.80 8.07
C LYS A 147 8.54 -13.87 9.25
N GLU A 148 9.81 -13.59 9.53
CA GLU A 148 10.23 -12.67 10.59
C GLU A 148 9.61 -11.29 10.40
N LEU A 149 9.57 -10.78 9.17
CA LEU A 149 8.95 -9.49 8.89
C LEU A 149 7.46 -9.50 9.21
N LEU A 150 6.71 -10.51 8.78
CA LEU A 150 5.28 -10.62 9.07
C LEU A 150 5.00 -10.73 10.58
N GLU A 151 5.85 -11.44 11.32
CA GLU A 151 5.77 -11.53 12.79
C GLU A 151 5.92 -10.16 13.47
N ARG A 152 6.83 -9.29 12.98
CA ARG A 152 6.99 -7.91 13.51
C ARG A 152 5.70 -7.09 13.43
N PHE A 153 4.84 -7.38 12.44
CA PHE A 153 3.55 -6.72 12.26
C PHE A 153 2.37 -7.50 12.87
N ASN A 154 2.63 -8.67 13.46
CA ASN A 154 1.60 -9.61 13.92
C ASN A 154 0.56 -9.91 12.81
N VAL A 155 1.06 -10.21 11.61
CA VAL A 155 0.27 -10.57 10.43
C VAL A 155 0.69 -11.94 9.94
N ARG A 156 -0.23 -12.71 9.38
CA ARG A 156 0.06 -13.96 8.66
C ARG A 156 -0.27 -13.78 7.19
N LYS A 157 0.34 -14.57 6.30
CA LYS A 157 0.01 -14.48 4.87
C LYS A 157 -1.47 -14.77 4.59
N GLU A 158 -2.11 -15.64 5.38
CA GLU A 158 -3.52 -15.99 5.26
C GLU A 158 -4.44 -14.79 5.50
N ASP A 159 -3.97 -13.77 6.22
CA ASP A 159 -4.73 -12.57 6.52
C ASP A 159 -4.93 -11.71 5.24
N PHE A 160 -4.11 -11.90 4.19
CA PHE A 160 -4.37 -11.33 2.86
C PHE A 160 -5.54 -12.02 2.11
N LYS A 161 -6.14 -13.06 2.71
CA LYS A 161 -7.36 -13.75 2.26
C LYS A 161 -8.54 -13.46 3.20
N MET A 162 -9.08 -12.26 3.09
CA MET A 162 -10.18 -11.77 3.90
C MET A 162 -11.52 -12.42 3.51
N ARG A 163 -12.06 -13.27 4.39
CA ARG A 163 -13.39 -13.89 4.19
C ARG A 163 -14.52 -12.87 4.16
N ALA A 164 -14.41 -11.82 4.97
CA ALA A 164 -15.43 -10.79 5.08
C ALA A 164 -15.44 -9.82 3.88
N LEU A 165 -14.35 -9.75 3.11
CA LEU A 165 -14.17 -8.87 1.93
C LEU A 165 -13.38 -9.61 0.84
N PRO A 166 -13.91 -10.70 0.25
CA PRO A 166 -13.18 -11.52 -0.72
C PRO A 166 -12.75 -10.75 -1.99
N GLU A 167 -13.44 -9.67 -2.34
CA GLU A 167 -13.17 -8.80 -3.48
C GLU A 167 -11.81 -8.08 -3.46
N ILE A 168 -11.17 -8.03 -2.28
CA ILE A 168 -9.85 -7.42 -2.05
C ILE A 168 -8.78 -8.42 -1.60
N ASN A 169 -9.03 -9.72 -1.75
CA ASN A 169 -8.02 -10.74 -1.52
C ASN A 169 -6.80 -10.52 -2.44
N SER A 170 -5.61 -10.66 -1.89
CA SER A 170 -4.35 -10.50 -2.63
C SER A 170 -3.53 -11.77 -2.55
N LYS A 171 -3.39 -12.46 -3.68
CA LYS A 171 -2.60 -13.71 -3.78
C LYS A 171 -1.09 -13.49 -3.62
N GLY A 172 -0.65 -12.24 -3.79
CA GLY A 172 0.75 -11.87 -3.88
C GLY A 172 1.22 -11.78 -5.33
N THR A 173 2.33 -11.12 -5.55
CA THR A 173 2.94 -10.98 -6.88
C THR A 173 4.43 -10.69 -6.73
N TYR A 174 5.10 -10.36 -7.82
CA TYR A 174 6.50 -9.95 -7.82
C TYR A 174 6.65 -8.48 -8.23
N ARG A 175 7.73 -7.87 -7.76
CA ARG A 175 8.16 -6.52 -8.10
C ARG A 175 9.68 -6.51 -8.17
N THR A 176 10.27 -5.82 -9.14
CA THR A 176 11.73 -5.71 -9.19
C THR A 176 12.26 -4.94 -7.99
N LEU A 177 13.38 -5.39 -7.42
CA LEU A 177 14.02 -4.71 -6.29
C LEU A 177 14.52 -3.33 -6.69
N LEU A 178 15.11 -3.24 -7.88
CA LEU A 178 15.58 -2.01 -8.48
C LEU A 178 14.82 -1.73 -9.77
N SER A 179 14.68 -0.45 -10.08
CA SER A 179 14.15 0.04 -11.34
C SER A 179 15.30 0.70 -12.11
N PRO A 180 15.59 0.29 -13.36
CA PRO A 180 16.56 1.02 -14.16
C PRO A 180 16.09 2.44 -14.42
N MET A 181 17.07 3.34 -14.46
CA MET A 181 16.95 4.68 -15.00
C MET A 181 17.78 4.74 -16.28
N LYS A 182 17.16 5.13 -17.38
CA LYS A 182 17.80 5.21 -18.70
C LYS A 182 17.93 6.65 -19.16
N ASP A 183 18.86 6.86 -20.09
CA ASP A 183 19.04 8.14 -20.80
C ASP A 183 19.15 9.32 -19.83
N PHE A 184 19.88 9.09 -18.73
CA PHE A 184 20.02 10.09 -17.67
C PHE A 184 20.90 11.24 -18.13
N GLU A 185 20.35 12.45 -18.05
CA GLU A 185 21.05 13.70 -18.28
C GLU A 185 20.68 14.70 -17.18
N TYR A 186 21.67 15.47 -16.72
CA TYR A 186 21.48 16.61 -15.85
C TYR A 186 22.20 17.82 -16.42
N LYS A 187 21.44 18.83 -16.84
CA LYS A 187 21.96 20.07 -17.45
C LYS A 187 21.07 21.25 -17.12
N ASP A 188 21.67 22.39 -16.79
CA ASP A 188 20.96 23.65 -16.51
C ASP A 188 19.83 23.50 -15.47
N ASN A 189 20.08 22.73 -14.40
CA ASN A 189 19.12 22.35 -13.35
C ASN A 189 17.90 21.53 -13.83
N VAL A 190 18.00 20.90 -15.00
CA VAL A 190 16.96 20.00 -15.55
C VAL A 190 17.47 18.57 -15.50
N PHE A 191 16.68 17.68 -14.91
CA PHE A 191 16.86 16.23 -15.01
C PHE A 191 16.03 15.68 -16.17
N ALA A 192 16.66 14.89 -17.03
CA ALA A 192 15.99 14.10 -18.07
C ALA A 192 16.38 12.62 -17.90
N PHE A 193 15.39 11.73 -17.90
CA PHE A 193 15.59 10.29 -17.81
C PHE A 193 14.30 9.53 -18.15
N SER A 194 14.44 8.24 -18.48
CA SER A 194 13.32 7.33 -18.71
C SER A 194 13.23 6.26 -17.62
N LEU A 195 12.02 5.98 -17.15
CA LEU A 195 11.70 4.97 -16.14
C LEU A 195 10.68 3.95 -16.69
N PRO A 196 10.66 2.71 -16.18
CA PRO A 196 9.61 1.76 -16.50
C PRO A 196 8.24 2.24 -15.97
N SER A 197 7.17 1.75 -16.57
CA SER A 197 5.81 2.00 -16.10
C SER A 197 5.64 1.55 -14.65
N GLY A 198 5.02 2.39 -13.82
CA GLY A 198 4.81 2.11 -12.39
C GLY A 198 5.94 2.57 -11.47
N SER A 199 7.02 3.12 -12.03
CA SER A 199 8.02 3.86 -11.26
C SER A 199 7.63 5.34 -11.09
N TYR A 200 8.11 5.95 -10.01
CA TYR A 200 7.87 7.35 -9.68
C TYR A 200 9.14 8.16 -9.87
N ALA A 201 9.06 9.28 -10.60
CA ALA A 201 10.19 10.18 -10.79
C ALA A 201 10.74 10.73 -9.46
N THR A 202 9.88 10.90 -8.46
CA THR A 202 10.27 11.31 -7.10
C THR A 202 11.21 10.30 -6.45
N SER A 203 11.01 8.99 -6.67
CA SER A 203 11.92 7.95 -6.17
C SER A 203 13.30 8.07 -6.80
N ALA A 204 13.40 8.38 -8.10
CA ALA A 204 14.67 8.59 -8.78
C ALA A 204 15.37 9.88 -8.30
N LEU A 205 14.62 10.99 -8.21
CA LEU A 205 15.17 12.28 -7.79
C LEU A 205 15.68 12.27 -6.34
N ARG A 206 15.07 11.46 -5.46
CA ARG A 206 15.52 11.29 -4.07
C ARG A 206 16.97 10.81 -3.97
N GLU A 207 17.46 10.04 -4.94
CA GLU A 207 18.86 9.57 -4.96
C GLU A 207 19.87 10.70 -5.22
N PHE A 208 19.42 11.79 -5.85
CA PHE A 208 20.25 12.97 -6.15
C PHE A 208 20.02 14.11 -5.15
N ILE A 209 18.82 14.20 -4.59
CA ILE A 209 18.37 15.32 -3.76
C ILE A 209 18.06 14.80 -2.35
N LYS A 210 19.11 14.72 -1.52
CA LYS A 210 19.02 14.13 -0.17
C LYS A 210 18.44 15.07 0.89
N ASP A 211 18.41 16.39 0.65
CA ASP A 211 18.11 17.41 1.67
C ASP A 211 16.75 18.12 1.53
N LEU A 212 15.86 17.66 0.64
CA LEU A 212 14.54 18.27 0.41
C LEU A 212 13.35 17.48 0.99
N TRP A 213 13.61 16.44 1.81
CA TRP A 213 12.60 15.52 2.34
C TRP A 213 12.80 15.22 3.82
#